data_AF-A0A1D8NBJ6-F1
#
_entry.id   AF-A0A1D8NBJ6-F1
#
_cell.length_a   1.000
_cell.length_b   1.000
_cell.length_c   1.000
_cell.angle_alpha   90.00
_cell.angle_beta   90.00
_cell.angle_gamma   90.00
#
_symmetry.space_group_name_H-M   'P 1'
#
loop_
_entity.id
_entity.type
_entity.pdbx_description
1 polymer ?
#
loop_
_entity_poly.entity_id
_entity_poly.type
_entity_poly.pdbx_seq_one_letter_code
_entity_poly.pdbx_strand_id
1 'polypeptide(L)'
;MKETFNFGNDYSDVFLHTQHTLPQSHVQNAAKPLEGYPRLQELHRLKAEQVALSACKRFGSRTPQPQIQPKLEEWVKQGLEFDVVMVGGCPGDSNQCSLGNGVRLPTRDELKGLPIGKLTPRPSIAFLWVPGSQVDMGRKVMESWGFRRSEDVVFFPSSMSSVYYPPRAESLSESCPIPIVQASTWHCIMGLKGTVRRSEDVHLINCNVDTDVIVESPDHVIQGIVPQSIFQVIENFALMNRRLHIVPICQKQAEKPLPVMTRPGWVILSPDVLLNNFSPKEYNEEIAKVGKLVSITEEIDKLRPKSPKNE
;
A
#
# COMPACT_ATOMS: atom_id res chain seq x y z
N MET A 1 32.11 -26.61 24.34
CA MET A 1 31.18 -25.56 23.88
C MET A 1 30.23 -25.32 25.04
N LYS A 2 30.23 -24.13 25.66
CA LYS A 2 29.30 -23.85 26.77
C LYS A 2 27.89 -23.79 26.19
N GLU A 3 27.01 -24.68 26.62
CA GLU A 3 25.57 -24.57 26.37
C GLU A 3 25.09 -23.24 26.95
N THR A 4 24.81 -22.29 26.08
CA THR A 4 24.06 -21.09 26.44
C THR A 4 22.62 -21.52 26.67
N PHE A 5 22.23 -21.66 27.94
CA PHE A 5 20.84 -21.83 28.32
C PHE A 5 20.02 -20.63 27.81
N ASN A 6 19.17 -20.85 26.82
CA ASN A 6 18.19 -19.86 26.37
C ASN A 6 17.08 -19.76 27.44
N PHE A 7 17.16 -18.72 28.28
CA PHE A 7 16.25 -18.51 29.41
C PHE A 7 14.97 -17.72 29.07
N GLY A 8 14.64 -17.48 27.79
CA GLY A 8 13.30 -16.96 27.48
C GLY A 8 13.15 -16.40 26.08
N ASN A 9 12.02 -16.73 25.45
CA ASN A 9 11.32 -16.05 24.34
C ASN A 9 12.15 -15.21 23.34
N ASP A 10 13.40 -15.59 23.03
CA ASP A 10 14.19 -14.95 21.97
C ASP A 10 13.77 -15.57 20.63
N TYR A 11 12.83 -14.88 19.97
CA TYR A 11 12.32 -15.35 18.70
C TYR A 11 13.31 -15.20 17.54
N SER A 12 14.39 -14.43 17.71
CA SER A 12 15.49 -14.38 16.74
C SER A 12 16.32 -15.66 16.83
N ASP A 13 16.64 -16.09 18.05
CA ASP A 13 17.32 -17.37 18.30
C ASP A 13 16.48 -18.57 17.81
N VAL A 14 15.17 -18.55 18.08
CA VAL A 14 14.23 -19.56 17.53
C VAL A 14 14.27 -19.57 16.01
N PHE A 15 14.29 -18.41 15.34
CA PHE A 15 14.41 -18.35 13.89
C PHE A 15 15.75 -18.91 13.39
N LEU A 16 16.87 -18.58 14.04
CA LEU A 16 18.20 -19.10 13.67
C LEU A 16 18.27 -20.63 13.78
N HIS A 17 17.64 -21.19 14.82
CA HIS A 17 17.62 -22.64 15.04
C HIS A 17 16.62 -23.40 14.17
N THR A 18 15.44 -22.82 13.93
CA THR A 18 14.38 -23.50 13.16
C THR A 18 14.42 -23.19 11.66
N GLN A 19 15.02 -22.07 11.26
CA GLN A 19 15.10 -21.53 9.89
C GLN A 19 13.75 -21.30 9.18
N HIS A 20 12.63 -21.54 9.85
CA HIS A 20 11.28 -21.52 9.25
C HIS A 20 10.29 -20.68 10.06
N THR A 21 10.51 -20.55 11.38
CA THR A 21 9.59 -19.82 12.27
C THR A 21 10.01 -18.36 12.37
N LEU A 22 9.31 -17.49 11.64
CA LEU A 22 9.61 -16.05 11.66
C LEU A 22 9.30 -15.44 13.04
N PRO A 23 10.07 -14.45 13.53
CA PRO A 23 9.81 -13.83 14.82
C PRO A 23 8.38 -13.28 14.96
N GLN A 24 7.85 -12.64 13.91
CA GLN A 24 6.50 -12.09 13.89
C GLN A 24 5.37 -13.11 14.01
N SER A 25 5.64 -14.41 13.80
CA SER A 25 4.62 -15.46 13.95
C SER A 25 4.12 -15.61 15.40
N HIS A 26 4.87 -15.06 16.36
CA HIS A 26 4.51 -15.05 17.78
C HIS A 26 3.62 -13.86 18.19
N VAL A 27 3.30 -12.94 17.25
CA VAL A 27 2.36 -11.86 17.50
C VAL A 27 0.95 -12.41 17.65
N GLN A 28 0.37 -12.23 18.83
CA GLN A 28 -0.98 -12.68 19.14
C GLN A 28 -2.04 -11.78 18.50
N ASN A 29 -3.26 -12.31 18.35
CA ASN A 29 -4.42 -11.60 17.81
C ASN A 29 -4.27 -11.03 16.39
N ALA A 30 -3.28 -11.49 15.60
CA ALA A 30 -3.09 -11.05 14.22
C ALA A 30 -4.35 -11.24 13.34
N ALA A 31 -5.13 -12.29 13.59
CA ALA A 31 -6.38 -12.55 12.88
C ALA A 31 -7.51 -11.58 13.27
N LYS A 32 -7.55 -11.14 14.52
CA LYS A 32 -8.60 -10.29 15.10
C LYS A 32 -8.00 -9.22 16.01
N PRO A 33 -7.25 -8.24 15.45
CA PRO A 33 -6.49 -7.28 16.25
C PRO A 33 -7.36 -6.36 17.11
N LEU A 34 -8.64 -6.23 16.75
CA LEU A 34 -9.62 -5.38 17.45
C LEU A 34 -10.45 -6.16 18.49
N GLU A 35 -10.23 -7.47 18.66
CA GLU A 35 -10.96 -8.27 19.65
C GLU A 35 -10.74 -7.73 21.07
N GLY A 36 -11.82 -7.58 21.83
CA GLY A 36 -11.81 -6.95 23.15
C GLY A 36 -11.96 -5.42 23.16
N TYR A 37 -11.99 -4.75 21.99
CA TYR A 37 -12.09 -3.30 21.88
C TYR A 37 -13.38 -2.84 21.15
N PRO A 38 -14.57 -2.93 21.79
CA PRO A 38 -15.86 -2.72 21.10
C PRO A 38 -16.02 -1.33 20.46
N ARG A 39 -15.49 -0.28 21.10
CA ARG A 39 -15.54 1.09 20.52
C ARG A 39 -14.68 1.22 19.26
N LEU A 40 -13.54 0.54 19.22
CA LEU A 40 -12.65 0.55 18.06
C LEU A 40 -13.21 -0.32 16.93
N GLN A 41 -13.77 -1.48 17.26
CA GLN A 41 -14.51 -2.30 16.31
C GLN A 41 -15.65 -1.50 15.65
N GLU A 42 -16.43 -0.77 16.46
CA GLU A 42 -17.52 0.07 15.94
C GLU A 42 -17.00 1.20 15.06
N LEU A 43 -15.90 1.86 15.44
CA LEU A 43 -15.26 2.87 14.59
C LEU A 43 -14.84 2.30 13.23
N HIS A 44 -14.20 1.12 13.20
CA HIS A 44 -13.80 0.47 11.94
C HIS A 44 -15.02 0.04 11.12
N ARG A 45 -16.08 -0.46 11.76
CA ARG A 45 -17.33 -0.83 11.08
C ARG A 45 -17.98 0.38 10.42
N LEU A 46 -18.14 1.49 11.15
CA LEU A 46 -18.70 2.74 10.64
C LEU A 46 -17.85 3.32 9.50
N LYS A 47 -16.52 3.27 9.61
CA LYS A 47 -15.63 3.74 8.54
C LYS A 47 -15.71 2.86 7.29
N ALA A 48 -15.82 1.54 7.43
CA ALA A 48 -16.01 0.65 6.28
C ALA A 48 -17.34 0.94 5.56
N GLU A 49 -18.42 1.20 6.31
CA GLU A 49 -19.72 1.60 5.77
C GLU A 49 -19.64 2.96 5.06
N GLN A 50 -19.00 3.95 5.71
CA GLN A 50 -18.75 5.28 5.15
C GLN A 50 -17.99 5.23 3.82
N VAL A 51 -16.94 4.40 3.74
CA VAL A 51 -16.17 4.20 2.50
C VAL A 51 -17.04 3.54 1.43
N ALA A 52 -17.82 2.52 1.79
CA ALA A 52 -18.69 1.84 0.85
C ALA A 52 -19.77 2.76 0.25
N LEU A 53 -20.34 3.67 1.05
CA LEU A 53 -21.36 4.63 0.62
C LEU A 53 -20.81 5.75 -0.26
N SER A 54 -19.55 6.13 -0.05
CA SER A 54 -18.88 7.22 -0.78
C SER A 54 -18.01 6.74 -1.95
N ALA A 55 -17.87 5.43 -2.13
CA ALA A 55 -17.07 4.83 -3.19
C ALA A 55 -17.72 5.03 -4.56
N CYS A 56 -16.94 5.55 -5.51
CA CYS A 56 -17.29 5.44 -6.93
C CYS A 56 -17.26 3.96 -7.37
N LYS A 57 -17.87 3.66 -8.52
CA LYS A 57 -17.80 2.31 -9.08
C LYS A 57 -16.35 1.86 -9.33
N ARG A 58 -16.17 0.55 -9.53
CA ARG A 58 -14.87 -0.06 -9.85
C ARG A 58 -14.40 0.42 -11.23
N PHE A 59 -13.23 1.05 -11.27
CA PHE A 59 -12.58 1.42 -12.51
C PHE A 59 -11.29 0.62 -12.72
N GLY A 60 -11.12 0.09 -13.92
CA GLY A 60 -9.87 -0.53 -14.37
C GLY A 60 -9.43 0.07 -15.70
N SER A 61 -8.13 0.34 -15.82
CA SER A 61 -7.46 0.70 -17.06
C SER A 61 -6.41 -0.38 -17.32
N ARG A 62 -6.72 -1.28 -18.25
CA ARG A 62 -5.76 -2.32 -18.65
C ARG A 62 -4.73 -1.69 -19.57
N THR A 63 -3.48 -1.62 -19.14
CA THR A 63 -2.42 -0.91 -19.86
C THR A 63 -1.11 -1.68 -19.78
N PRO A 64 -0.52 -2.09 -20.92
CA PRO A 64 0.77 -2.77 -20.95
C PRO A 64 1.85 -1.94 -20.25
N GLN A 65 2.81 -2.60 -19.59
CA GLN A 65 3.83 -1.95 -18.76
C GLN A 65 4.57 -0.80 -19.47
N PRO A 66 5.03 -0.92 -20.73
CA PRO A 66 5.70 0.19 -21.43
C PRO A 66 4.80 1.41 -21.71
N GLN A 67 3.47 1.22 -21.69
CA GLN A 67 2.48 2.26 -21.98
C GLN A 67 1.95 2.93 -20.71
N ILE A 68 2.34 2.49 -19.52
CA ILE A 68 1.85 3.07 -18.26
C ILE A 68 2.26 4.53 -18.11
N GLN A 69 3.56 4.85 -18.27
CA GLN A 69 4.01 6.24 -18.19
C GLN A 69 3.35 7.12 -19.28
N PRO A 70 3.36 6.76 -20.57
CA PRO A 70 2.63 7.51 -21.60
C PRO A 70 1.14 7.72 -21.29
N LYS A 71 0.47 6.69 -20.73
CA LYS A 71 -0.95 6.77 -20.35
C LYS A 71 -1.20 7.77 -19.23
N LEU A 72 -0.32 7.78 -18.21
CA LEU A 72 -0.39 8.75 -17.13
C LEU A 72 -0.10 10.18 -17.63
N GLU A 73 0.83 10.35 -18.57
CA GLU A 73 1.08 11.65 -19.21
C GLU A 73 -0.12 12.15 -20.04
N GLU A 74 -0.84 11.23 -20.71
CA GLU A 74 -2.12 11.54 -21.37
C GLU A 74 -3.15 12.06 -20.36
N TRP A 75 -3.29 11.40 -19.20
CA TRP A 75 -4.19 11.84 -18.14
C TRP A 75 -3.81 13.20 -17.57
N VAL A 76 -2.51 13.50 -17.42
CA VAL A 76 -2.05 14.85 -17.06
C VAL A 76 -2.52 15.88 -18.09
N LYS A 77 -2.36 15.60 -19.39
CA LYS A 77 -2.80 16.52 -20.47
C LYS A 77 -4.31 16.72 -20.49
N GLN A 78 -5.07 15.71 -20.08
CA GLN A 78 -6.53 15.75 -19.95
C GLN A 78 -7.00 16.42 -18.65
N GLY A 79 -6.08 16.85 -17.77
CA GLY A 79 -6.41 17.52 -16.52
C GLY A 79 -7.01 16.61 -15.45
N LEU A 80 -6.74 15.30 -15.50
CA LEU A 80 -7.14 14.42 -14.40
C LEU A 80 -6.29 14.68 -13.17
N GLU A 81 -6.94 14.57 -12.02
CA GLU A 81 -6.32 14.73 -10.71
C GLU A 81 -6.73 13.57 -9.79
N PHE A 82 -5.76 13.08 -9.03
CA PHE A 82 -5.94 12.07 -7.99
C PHE A 82 -5.39 12.61 -6.67
N ASP A 83 -6.20 12.59 -5.63
CA ASP A 83 -5.84 13.06 -4.30
C ASP A 83 -4.96 12.03 -3.56
N VAL A 84 -5.20 10.76 -3.85
CA VAL A 84 -4.51 9.62 -3.25
C VAL A 84 -3.98 8.72 -4.37
N VAL A 85 -2.67 8.51 -4.41
CA VAL A 85 -2.05 7.63 -5.40
C VAL A 85 -1.24 6.56 -4.69
N MET A 86 -1.56 5.29 -4.93
CA MET A 86 -0.72 4.16 -4.54
C MET A 86 0.02 3.61 -5.76
N VAL A 87 1.32 3.39 -5.64
CA VAL A 87 2.12 2.72 -6.65
C VAL A 87 2.62 1.40 -6.06
N GLY A 88 2.17 0.30 -6.64
CA GLY A 88 2.76 -1.02 -6.40
C GLY A 88 4.10 -1.09 -7.11
N GLY A 89 5.16 -1.54 -6.45
CA GLY A 89 6.42 -1.74 -7.13
C GLY A 89 7.37 -2.57 -6.29
N CYS A 90 7.56 -3.84 -6.65
CA CYS A 90 8.86 -4.47 -6.41
C CYS A 90 9.80 -3.89 -7.47
N PRO A 91 10.75 -3.03 -7.13
CA PRO A 91 11.67 -2.46 -8.09
C PRO A 91 12.73 -3.50 -8.46
N GLY A 92 13.14 -3.53 -9.72
CA GLY A 92 14.33 -4.26 -10.17
C GLY A 92 15.51 -3.31 -10.32
N ASP A 93 16.74 -3.78 -10.07
CA ASP A 93 17.97 -2.98 -10.26
C ASP A 93 18.35 -2.79 -11.74
N SER A 94 17.85 -3.64 -12.63
CA SER A 94 18.13 -3.61 -14.08
C SER A 94 16.92 -4.10 -14.89
N ASN A 95 16.96 -3.89 -16.21
CA ASN A 95 15.97 -4.45 -17.14
C ASN A 95 15.92 -5.99 -17.16
N GLN A 96 16.84 -6.67 -16.47
CA GLN A 96 16.92 -8.13 -16.34
C GLN A 96 16.46 -8.62 -14.96
N CYS A 97 16.16 -7.71 -14.02
CA CYS A 97 15.65 -8.07 -12.70
C CYS A 97 14.24 -8.62 -12.85
N SER A 98 14.16 -9.94 -12.73
CA SER A 98 12.93 -10.68 -12.64
C SER A 98 12.86 -11.34 -11.28
N LEU A 99 11.67 -11.46 -10.68
CA LEU A 99 11.50 -12.58 -9.76
C LEU A 99 11.90 -13.84 -10.55
N GLY A 100 12.51 -14.85 -9.93
CA GLY A 100 13.15 -16.03 -10.56
C GLY A 100 12.31 -16.86 -11.56
N ASN A 101 11.17 -16.35 -11.99
CA ASN A 101 10.21 -16.83 -12.96
C ASN A 101 10.02 -15.89 -14.20
N GLY A 102 10.83 -14.84 -14.38
CA GLY A 102 10.79 -14.00 -15.61
C GLY A 102 9.79 -12.84 -15.58
N VAL A 103 9.18 -12.54 -14.41
CA VAL A 103 8.34 -11.33 -14.22
C VAL A 103 9.20 -10.08 -14.22
N ARG A 104 9.06 -9.22 -15.24
CA ARG A 104 9.79 -7.94 -15.31
C ARG A 104 9.32 -6.98 -14.22
N LEU A 105 10.24 -6.61 -13.34
CA LEU A 105 10.01 -5.56 -12.36
C LEU A 105 10.24 -4.16 -12.96
N PRO A 106 9.48 -3.12 -12.54
CA PRO A 106 9.81 -1.76 -12.89
C PRO A 106 11.20 -1.38 -12.34
N THR A 107 12.03 -0.75 -13.16
CA THR A 107 13.29 -0.20 -12.68
C THR A 107 13.05 1.04 -11.83
N ARG A 108 14.04 1.42 -11.01
CA ARG A 108 14.00 2.69 -10.26
C ARG A 108 13.69 3.89 -11.16
N ASP A 109 14.32 3.97 -12.32
CA ASP A 109 14.21 5.14 -13.19
C ASP A 109 12.85 5.18 -13.89
N GLU A 110 12.24 4.04 -14.19
CA GLU A 110 10.84 3.98 -14.63
C GLU A 110 9.87 4.45 -13.55
N LEU A 111 10.08 4.06 -12.29
CA LEU A 111 9.25 4.55 -11.17
C LEU A 111 9.40 6.07 -11.01
N LYS A 112 10.62 6.60 -11.05
CA LYS A 112 10.87 8.06 -11.01
C LYS A 112 10.26 8.80 -12.21
N GLY A 113 10.22 8.16 -13.37
CA GLY A 113 9.64 8.71 -14.60
C GLY A 113 8.11 8.87 -14.56
N LEU A 114 7.41 8.18 -13.65
CA LEU A 114 5.96 8.32 -13.53
C LEU A 114 5.58 9.77 -13.12
N PRO A 115 4.63 10.42 -13.81
CA PRO A 115 4.27 11.82 -13.57
C PRO A 115 3.36 12.01 -12.34
N ILE A 116 3.60 11.28 -11.24
CA ILE A 116 2.76 11.28 -10.03
C ILE A 116 2.64 12.69 -9.45
N GLY A 117 3.74 13.44 -9.43
CA GLY A 117 3.74 14.84 -8.99
C GLY A 117 2.89 15.78 -9.87
N LYS A 118 2.60 15.43 -11.13
CA LYS A 118 1.73 16.23 -12.02
C LYS A 118 0.26 15.79 -11.96
N LEU A 119 0.01 14.52 -11.63
CA LEU A 119 -1.33 13.96 -11.46
C LEU A 119 -2.00 14.29 -10.11
N THR A 120 -1.23 14.85 -9.19
CA THR A 120 -1.66 15.04 -7.80
C THR A 120 -1.77 16.53 -7.48
N PRO A 121 -2.92 17.00 -6.95
CA PRO A 121 -3.09 18.40 -6.53
C PRO A 121 -2.36 18.68 -5.21
N ARG A 122 -2.56 19.88 -4.63
CA ARG A 122 -2.11 20.22 -3.27
C ARG A 122 -3.35 20.57 -2.42
N PRO A 123 -3.57 19.92 -1.27
CA PRO A 123 -2.82 18.79 -0.71
C PRO A 123 -3.10 17.45 -1.44
N SER A 124 -2.19 16.49 -1.29
CA SER A 124 -2.38 15.10 -1.75
C SER A 124 -1.44 14.13 -1.03
N ILE A 125 -1.73 12.83 -1.16
CA ILE A 125 -1.01 11.74 -0.50
C ILE A 125 -0.56 10.72 -1.55
N ALA A 126 0.67 10.26 -1.43
CA ALA A 126 1.20 9.15 -2.22
C ALA A 126 1.62 7.99 -1.31
N PHE A 127 1.45 6.77 -1.81
CA PHE A 127 1.85 5.53 -1.17
C PHE A 127 2.72 4.74 -2.14
N LEU A 128 3.84 4.21 -1.66
CA LEU A 128 4.74 3.37 -2.46
C LEU A 128 4.97 2.03 -1.75
N TRP A 129 4.49 0.96 -2.36
CA TRP A 129 4.59 -0.40 -1.83
C TRP A 129 5.83 -1.12 -2.36
N VAL A 130 6.80 -1.35 -1.47
CA VAL A 130 8.13 -1.93 -1.78
C VAL A 130 8.51 -3.01 -0.76
N PRO A 131 9.38 -3.98 -1.11
CA PRO A 131 9.95 -4.89 -0.13
C PRO A 131 10.88 -4.12 0.84
N GLY A 132 11.05 -4.64 2.06
CA GLY A 132 11.89 -4.01 3.10
C GLY A 132 13.34 -3.76 2.67
N SER A 133 13.88 -4.57 1.76
CA SER A 133 15.21 -4.36 1.16
C SER A 133 15.33 -3.10 0.31
N GLN A 134 14.22 -2.46 -0.08
CA GLN A 134 14.20 -1.34 -1.03
C GLN A 134 13.60 -0.05 -0.48
N VAL A 135 13.47 0.05 0.84
CA VAL A 135 12.91 1.24 1.52
C VAL A 135 13.68 2.52 1.17
N ASP A 136 15.00 2.49 1.19
CA ASP A 136 15.82 3.68 0.89
C ASP A 136 15.71 4.13 -0.56
N MET A 137 15.56 3.18 -1.49
CA MET A 137 15.27 3.49 -2.88
C MET A 137 13.87 4.11 -3.00
N GLY A 138 12.88 3.51 -2.33
CA GLY A 138 11.50 4.00 -2.32
C GLY A 138 11.39 5.44 -1.78
N ARG A 139 12.17 5.80 -0.76
CA ARG A 139 12.27 7.18 -0.25
C ARG A 139 12.73 8.16 -1.35
N LYS A 140 13.77 7.80 -2.10
CA LYS A 140 14.28 8.63 -3.22
C LYS A 140 13.28 8.76 -4.37
N VAL A 141 12.47 7.73 -4.62
CA VAL A 141 11.36 7.81 -5.60
C VAL A 141 10.27 8.75 -5.11
N MET A 142 9.85 8.62 -3.85
CA MET A 142 8.85 9.50 -3.24
C MET A 142 9.24 10.98 -3.31
N GLU A 143 10.50 11.29 -2.99
CA GLU A 143 11.05 12.65 -3.11
C GLU A 143 11.03 13.16 -4.56
N SER A 144 11.37 12.30 -5.54
CA SER A 144 11.36 12.68 -6.96
C SER A 144 9.95 13.05 -7.47
N TRP A 145 8.91 12.47 -6.88
CA TRP A 145 7.52 12.85 -7.16
C TRP A 145 7.08 14.14 -6.46
N GLY A 146 7.93 14.73 -5.61
CA GLY A 146 7.65 15.95 -4.87
C GLY A 146 6.89 15.74 -3.57
N PHE A 147 6.96 14.55 -2.98
CA PHE A 147 6.32 14.21 -1.72
C PHE A 147 7.35 14.16 -0.58
N ARG A 148 7.00 14.72 0.58
CA ARG A 148 7.78 14.56 1.81
C ARG A 148 7.30 13.30 2.52
N ARG A 149 8.22 12.39 2.86
CA ARG A 149 7.90 11.20 3.67
C ARG A 149 7.23 11.60 4.98
N SER A 150 6.14 10.92 5.33
CA SER A 150 5.42 11.10 6.60
C SER A 150 5.48 9.82 7.44
N GLU A 151 4.89 8.74 6.93
CA GLU A 151 4.74 7.46 7.63
C GLU A 151 5.32 6.30 6.81
N ASP A 152 5.42 5.13 7.43
CA ASP A 152 5.83 3.87 6.79
C ASP A 152 4.98 2.73 7.36
N VAL A 153 3.99 2.25 6.58
CA VAL A 153 3.14 1.14 7.03
C VAL A 153 3.83 -0.18 6.70
N VAL A 154 4.25 -0.91 7.72
CA VAL A 154 4.98 -2.17 7.59
C VAL A 154 4.02 -3.36 7.63
N PHE A 155 4.10 -4.19 6.61
CA PHE A 155 3.35 -5.44 6.53
C PHE A 155 4.28 -6.63 6.80
N PHE A 156 3.87 -7.47 7.74
CA PHE A 156 4.56 -8.66 8.17
C PHE A 156 3.82 -9.92 7.67
N PRO A 157 4.35 -10.61 6.66
CA PRO A 157 3.93 -11.97 6.35
C PRO A 157 4.05 -12.87 7.57
N SER A 158 3.04 -13.73 7.75
CA SER A 158 2.86 -14.62 8.89
C SER A 158 3.84 -15.80 8.87
N SER A 159 4.28 -16.21 7.67
CA SER A 159 5.21 -17.33 7.48
C SER A 159 6.04 -17.17 6.21
N MET A 160 7.11 -17.96 6.09
CA MET A 160 7.92 -18.03 4.86
C MET A 160 7.18 -18.67 3.68
N SER A 161 6.06 -19.36 3.93
CA SER A 161 5.20 -19.95 2.90
C SER A 161 4.08 -19.01 2.45
N SER A 162 3.93 -17.85 3.07
CA SER A 162 2.96 -16.83 2.67
C SER A 162 3.19 -16.41 1.22
N VAL A 163 2.11 -16.13 0.50
CA VAL A 163 2.16 -15.53 -0.85
C VAL A 163 2.75 -14.11 -0.84
N TYR A 164 2.73 -13.47 0.33
CA TYR A 164 3.31 -12.16 0.57
C TYR A 164 4.72 -12.24 1.12
N TYR A 165 5.31 -13.42 1.27
CA TYR A 165 6.70 -13.48 1.68
C TYR A 165 7.60 -12.83 0.61
N PRO A 166 8.40 -11.80 0.94
CA PRO A 166 9.15 -11.08 -0.07
C PRO A 166 10.19 -12.00 -0.74
N PRO A 167 10.48 -11.78 -2.03
CA PRO A 167 11.54 -12.51 -2.72
C PRO A 167 12.89 -12.30 -2.03
N ARG A 168 13.72 -13.34 -1.99
CA ARG A 168 15.08 -13.23 -1.43
C ARG A 168 15.91 -12.23 -2.23
N ALA A 169 16.75 -11.45 -1.57
CA ALA A 169 17.58 -10.44 -2.24
C ALA A 169 18.49 -11.02 -3.33
N GLU A 170 18.98 -12.24 -3.16
CA GLU A 170 19.74 -13.01 -4.16
C GLU A 170 18.97 -13.20 -5.48
N SER A 171 17.64 -13.19 -5.44
CA SER A 171 16.77 -13.29 -6.62
C SER A 171 16.42 -11.94 -7.24
N LEU A 172 16.85 -10.82 -6.65
CA LEU A 172 16.53 -9.47 -7.11
C LEU A 172 17.67 -8.83 -7.93
N SER A 173 18.94 -9.22 -7.72
CA SER A 173 20.06 -8.95 -8.65
C SER A 173 21.35 -9.69 -8.25
N GLU A 174 22.21 -9.98 -9.24
CA GLU A 174 23.58 -10.49 -9.02
C GLU A 174 24.55 -9.41 -8.49
N SER A 175 24.18 -8.14 -8.62
CA SER A 175 25.00 -6.98 -8.25
C SER A 175 24.62 -6.36 -6.90
N CYS A 176 23.53 -6.80 -6.27
CA CYS A 176 23.20 -6.36 -4.91
C CYS A 176 24.08 -7.07 -3.89
N PRO A 177 24.70 -6.34 -2.94
CA PRO A 177 25.34 -6.97 -1.80
C PRO A 177 24.30 -7.79 -1.04
N ILE A 178 24.66 -9.03 -0.70
CA ILE A 178 23.82 -9.92 0.11
C ILE A 178 23.51 -9.16 1.42
N PRO A 179 22.22 -8.93 1.73
CA PRO A 179 21.86 -8.16 2.91
C PRO A 179 22.30 -8.91 4.17
N ILE A 180 22.82 -8.18 5.15
CA ILE A 180 23.29 -8.74 6.43
C ILE A 180 22.14 -9.44 7.17
N VAL A 181 20.91 -8.93 7.01
CA VAL A 181 19.70 -9.45 7.63
C VAL A 181 18.71 -9.81 6.53
N GLN A 182 18.08 -10.97 6.66
CA GLN A 182 17.03 -11.43 5.74
C GLN A 182 15.81 -10.52 5.83
N ALA A 183 15.49 -9.84 4.73
CA ALA A 183 14.26 -9.06 4.62
C ALA A 183 13.05 -10.00 4.63
N SER A 184 12.10 -9.72 5.53
CA SER A 184 10.87 -10.51 5.67
C SER A 184 9.62 -9.65 5.69
N THR A 185 9.72 -8.36 5.39
CA THR A 185 8.63 -7.38 5.45
C THR A 185 8.40 -6.67 4.13
N TRP A 186 7.22 -6.07 4.01
CA TRP A 186 6.91 -5.06 3.01
C TRP A 186 6.64 -3.72 3.67
N HIS A 187 6.88 -2.66 2.93
CA HIS A 187 6.77 -1.29 3.39
C HIS A 187 5.87 -0.51 2.43
N CYS A 188 4.84 0.13 2.96
CA CYS A 188 4.02 1.10 2.26
C CYS A 188 4.45 2.50 2.70
N ILE A 189 5.42 3.05 2.00
CA ILE A 189 5.98 4.36 2.32
C ILE A 189 4.92 5.41 1.99
N MET A 190 4.55 6.23 2.95
CA MET A 190 3.58 7.30 2.79
C MET A 190 4.27 8.65 2.63
N GLY A 191 3.87 9.40 1.61
CA GLY A 191 4.34 10.75 1.34
C GLY A 191 3.20 11.76 1.30
N LEU A 192 3.47 12.99 1.75
CA LEU A 192 2.56 14.12 1.72
C LEU A 192 3.07 15.20 0.78
N LYS A 193 2.17 15.74 -0.05
CA LYS A 193 2.44 16.91 -0.89
C LYS A 193 1.55 18.06 -0.44
N GLY A 194 2.18 19.20 -0.16
CA GLY A 194 1.53 20.35 0.49
C GLY A 194 1.54 20.24 2.01
N THR A 195 0.70 21.06 2.65
CA THR A 195 0.55 21.10 4.10
C THR A 195 -0.76 20.44 4.47
N VAL A 196 -0.70 19.42 5.32
CA VAL A 196 -1.88 18.79 5.93
C VAL A 196 -1.62 18.70 7.42
N ARG A 197 -2.52 19.25 8.23
CA ARG A 197 -2.40 19.33 9.68
C ARG A 197 -3.56 18.58 10.32
N ARG A 198 -3.24 17.62 11.19
CA ARG A 198 -4.23 16.79 11.90
C ARG A 198 -5.32 17.59 12.63
N SER A 199 -4.98 18.76 13.17
CA SER A 199 -5.90 19.61 13.93
C SER A 199 -6.83 20.47 13.06
N GLU A 200 -6.40 20.82 11.86
CA GLU A 200 -7.09 21.78 10.98
C GLU A 200 -7.79 21.05 9.82
N ASP A 201 -7.11 20.07 9.23
CA ASP A 201 -7.54 19.37 8.01
C ASP A 201 -8.28 18.06 8.33
N VAL A 202 -9.14 18.09 9.36
CA VAL A 202 -9.93 16.92 9.78
C VAL A 202 -10.84 16.40 8.67
N HIS A 203 -11.23 17.26 7.73
CA HIS A 203 -12.05 16.94 6.57
C HIS A 203 -11.27 16.22 5.45
N LEU A 204 -9.93 16.18 5.53
CA LEU A 204 -9.07 15.49 4.57
C LEU A 204 -8.49 14.19 5.13
N ILE A 205 -8.14 14.20 6.42
CA ILE A 205 -7.47 13.06 7.07
C ILE A 205 -8.05 12.70 8.44
N ASN A 206 -8.10 11.40 8.71
CA ASN A 206 -8.43 10.81 10.00
C ASN A 206 -7.23 10.04 10.54
N CYS A 207 -6.35 10.74 11.27
CA CYS A 207 -5.15 10.14 11.83
C CYS A 207 -5.44 9.20 13.00
N ASN A 208 -4.53 8.24 13.22
CA ASN A 208 -4.48 7.37 14.39
C ASN A 208 -5.69 6.44 14.56
N VAL A 209 -6.47 6.22 13.51
CA VAL A 209 -7.48 5.15 13.47
C VAL A 209 -6.78 3.80 13.46
N ASP A 210 -5.80 3.64 12.57
CA ASP A 210 -5.01 2.43 12.39
C ASP A 210 -3.57 2.60 12.89
N THR A 211 -2.90 1.48 13.16
CA THR A 211 -1.45 1.41 13.41
C THR A 211 -0.68 1.36 12.09
N ASP A 212 0.61 1.66 12.15
CA ASP A 212 1.56 1.54 11.05
C ASP A 212 2.11 0.11 10.88
N VAL A 213 1.70 -0.84 11.71
CA VAL A 213 2.08 -2.26 11.61
C VAL A 213 0.85 -3.09 11.28
N ILE A 214 1.01 -3.97 10.29
CA ILE A 214 0.02 -4.97 9.90
C ILE A 214 0.69 -6.33 9.90
N VAL A 215 0.17 -7.27 10.68
CA VAL A 215 0.56 -8.69 10.60
C VAL A 215 -0.45 -9.41 9.72
N GLU A 216 0.03 -10.23 8.79
CA GLU A 216 -0.80 -11.02 7.91
C GLU A 216 -1.73 -11.91 8.74
N SER A 217 -3.04 -11.76 8.50
CA SER A 217 -4.03 -12.70 9.03
C SER A 217 -4.05 -13.97 8.17
N PRO A 218 -4.02 -15.16 8.78
CA PRO A 218 -4.14 -16.43 8.05
C PRO A 218 -5.54 -16.64 7.45
N ASP A 219 -6.54 -15.85 7.88
CA ASP A 219 -7.96 -16.05 7.51
C ASP A 219 -8.37 -15.34 6.20
N HIS A 220 -7.43 -14.71 5.49
CA HIS A 220 -7.75 -14.00 4.25
C HIS A 220 -8.01 -14.96 3.08
N VAL A 221 -9.29 -15.13 2.75
CA VAL A 221 -9.78 -15.98 1.65
C VAL A 221 -9.36 -15.47 0.27
N ILE A 222 -9.21 -14.15 0.10
CA ILE A 222 -8.89 -13.53 -1.19
C ILE A 222 -7.57 -12.77 -1.09
N GLN A 223 -6.56 -13.28 -1.78
CA GLN A 223 -5.23 -12.70 -1.86
C GLN A 223 -5.06 -12.00 -3.21
N GLY A 224 -4.75 -10.71 -3.18
CA GLY A 224 -4.34 -9.92 -4.36
C GLY A 224 -2.89 -9.49 -4.26
N ILE A 225 -2.34 -8.86 -5.29
CA ILE A 225 -0.93 -8.42 -5.30
C ILE A 225 -0.54 -7.49 -4.13
N VAL A 226 -1.50 -6.70 -3.62
CA VAL A 226 -1.38 -5.91 -2.39
C VAL A 226 -2.46 -6.38 -1.40
N PRO A 227 -2.12 -6.61 -0.12
CA PRO A 227 -3.09 -7.02 0.89
C PRO A 227 -4.25 -6.02 1.05
N GLN A 228 -5.47 -6.53 1.29
CA GLN A 228 -6.66 -5.68 1.45
C GLN A 228 -6.55 -4.71 2.64
N SER A 229 -5.85 -5.12 3.70
CA SER A 229 -5.60 -4.29 4.88
C SER A 229 -4.84 -3.00 4.56
N ILE A 230 -3.97 -2.99 3.54
CA ILE A 230 -3.30 -1.76 3.10
C ILE A 230 -4.31 -0.76 2.56
N PHE A 231 -5.28 -1.21 1.74
CA PHE A 231 -6.34 -0.32 1.25
C PHE A 231 -7.22 0.20 2.39
N GLN A 232 -7.54 -0.65 3.38
CA GLN A 232 -8.33 -0.25 4.54
C GLN A 232 -7.63 0.85 5.35
N VAL A 233 -6.33 0.71 5.63
CA VAL A 233 -5.54 1.75 6.31
C VAL A 233 -5.56 3.06 5.51
N ILE A 234 -5.36 2.99 4.19
CA ILE A 234 -5.37 4.18 3.33
C ILE A 234 -6.74 4.87 3.33
N GLU A 235 -7.83 4.12 3.23
CA GLU A 235 -9.19 4.66 3.19
C GLU A 235 -9.66 5.18 4.55
N ASN A 236 -9.22 4.53 5.63
CA ASN A 236 -9.47 5.01 6.97
C ASN A 236 -8.75 6.33 7.22
N PHE A 237 -7.51 6.44 6.75
CA PHE A 237 -6.68 7.63 6.87
C PHE A 237 -7.16 8.78 5.97
N ALA A 238 -7.34 8.53 4.66
CA ALA A 238 -7.59 9.57 3.66
C ALA A 238 -9.07 9.68 3.27
N LEU A 239 -9.67 10.81 3.62
CA LEU A 239 -11.06 11.15 3.31
C LEU A 239 -11.22 11.74 1.90
N MET A 240 -10.25 11.55 1.01
CA MET A 240 -10.29 12.06 -0.36
C MET A 240 -10.61 10.91 -1.34
N ASN A 241 -11.58 11.12 -2.23
CA ASN A 241 -12.20 10.08 -3.04
C ASN A 241 -11.57 9.87 -4.42
N ARG A 242 -10.67 10.76 -4.87
CA ARG A 242 -9.99 10.57 -6.16
C ARG A 242 -8.77 9.67 -5.97
N ARG A 243 -8.99 8.35 -5.92
CA ARG A 243 -7.94 7.36 -5.60
C ARG A 243 -7.47 6.60 -6.83
N LEU A 244 -6.17 6.51 -7.03
CA LEU A 244 -5.52 5.76 -8.12
C LEU A 244 -4.53 4.74 -7.55
N HIS A 245 -4.60 3.51 -8.03
CA HIS A 245 -3.60 2.48 -7.77
C HIS A 245 -2.94 2.06 -9.08
N ILE A 246 -1.62 2.24 -9.17
CA ILE A 246 -0.81 1.87 -10.31
C ILE A 246 -0.05 0.58 -9.97
N VAL A 247 -0.26 -0.48 -10.74
CA VAL A 247 0.47 -1.75 -10.61
C VAL A 247 1.24 -1.99 -11.93
N PRO A 248 2.49 -1.54 -12.03
CA PRO A 248 3.30 -1.58 -13.24
C PRO A 248 4.03 -2.92 -13.44
N ILE A 249 3.52 -4.01 -12.88
CA ILE A 249 4.08 -5.36 -12.97
C ILE A 249 3.15 -6.23 -13.80
N CYS A 250 3.73 -7.08 -14.66
CA CYS A 250 3.01 -8.11 -15.41
C CYS A 250 3.37 -9.50 -14.83
N GLN A 251 2.39 -10.17 -14.22
CA GLN A 251 2.54 -11.44 -13.51
C GLN A 251 2.22 -12.68 -14.35
N LYS A 252 1.99 -12.54 -15.66
CA LYS A 252 1.65 -13.68 -16.55
C LYS A 252 2.68 -14.81 -16.53
N GLN A 253 3.94 -14.50 -16.23
CA GLN A 253 5.05 -15.44 -16.15
C GLN A 253 5.34 -15.89 -14.71
N ALA A 254 4.61 -15.39 -13.71
CA ALA A 254 4.83 -15.79 -12.33
C ALA A 254 4.41 -17.25 -12.10
N GLU A 255 5.20 -18.01 -11.36
CA GLU A 255 4.83 -19.37 -10.93
C GLU A 255 3.57 -19.39 -10.06
N LYS A 256 3.36 -18.34 -9.27
CA LYS A 256 2.17 -18.12 -8.44
C LYS A 256 1.68 -16.68 -8.63
N PRO A 257 0.93 -16.39 -9.71
CA PRO A 257 0.44 -15.04 -9.97
C PRO A 257 -0.62 -14.66 -8.94
N LEU A 258 -0.52 -13.45 -8.40
CA LEU A 258 -1.54 -12.86 -7.55
C LEU A 258 -2.43 -11.93 -8.39
N PRO A 259 -3.76 -12.03 -8.28
CA PRO A 259 -4.64 -11.19 -9.07
C PRO A 259 -4.49 -9.71 -8.72
N VAL A 260 -4.54 -8.86 -9.74
CA VAL A 260 -4.72 -7.41 -9.57
C VAL A 260 -6.22 -7.15 -9.34
N MET A 261 -6.58 -7.06 -8.06
CA MET A 261 -7.97 -6.92 -7.64
C MET A 261 -8.49 -5.51 -7.92
N THR A 262 -9.74 -5.44 -8.39
CA THR A 262 -10.47 -4.17 -8.53
C THR A 262 -11.15 -3.81 -7.22
N ARG A 263 -11.24 -2.51 -6.92
CA ARG A 263 -11.79 -2.01 -5.65
C ARG A 263 -12.73 -0.82 -5.92
N PRO A 264 -13.94 -0.78 -5.34
CA PRO A 264 -14.79 0.42 -5.38
C PRO A 264 -14.04 1.62 -4.81
N GLY A 265 -14.27 2.80 -5.35
CA GLY A 265 -13.59 4.01 -4.90
C GLY A 265 -12.17 4.18 -5.45
N TRP A 266 -11.70 3.25 -6.30
CA TRP A 266 -10.36 3.26 -6.88
C TRP A 266 -10.37 3.08 -8.40
N VAL A 267 -9.47 3.80 -9.05
CA VAL A 267 -9.01 3.51 -10.41
C VAL A 267 -7.80 2.61 -10.31
N ILE A 268 -7.84 1.44 -10.96
CA ILE A 268 -6.70 0.51 -11.02
C ILE A 268 -6.07 0.53 -12.40
N LEU A 269 -4.82 0.98 -12.51
CA LEU A 269 -4.03 0.99 -13.74
C LEU A 269 -3.00 -0.14 -13.71
N SER A 270 -3.13 -1.13 -14.59
CA SER A 270 -2.23 -2.29 -14.58
C SER A 270 -2.25 -3.06 -15.91
N PRO A 271 -1.19 -3.82 -16.27
CA PRO A 271 -1.26 -4.77 -17.37
C PRO A 271 -2.26 -5.91 -17.14
N ASP A 272 -2.45 -6.31 -15.87
CA ASP A 272 -3.18 -7.52 -15.48
C ASP A 272 -4.54 -7.25 -14.82
N VAL A 273 -4.97 -5.98 -14.74
CA VAL A 273 -6.34 -5.68 -14.29
C VAL A 273 -7.35 -6.23 -15.29
N LEU A 274 -8.34 -6.97 -14.78
CA LEU A 274 -9.37 -7.59 -15.63
C LEU A 274 -10.28 -6.55 -16.28
N LEU A 275 -10.64 -5.49 -15.56
CA LEU A 275 -11.49 -4.41 -16.07
C LEU A 275 -10.70 -3.45 -16.98
N ASN A 276 -11.36 -3.00 -18.05
CA ASN A 276 -10.87 -1.94 -18.93
C ASN A 276 -12.01 -0.96 -19.27
N ASN A 277 -12.62 -0.38 -18.24
CA ASN A 277 -13.80 0.48 -18.30
C ASN A 277 -13.51 1.93 -17.91
N PHE A 278 -12.24 2.31 -17.73
CA PHE A 278 -11.88 3.66 -17.32
C PHE A 278 -11.93 4.63 -18.51
N SER A 279 -12.74 5.68 -18.39
CA SER A 279 -12.65 6.87 -19.23
C SER A 279 -12.59 8.13 -18.35
N PRO A 280 -11.74 9.12 -18.68
CA PRO A 280 -11.64 10.38 -17.92
C PRO A 280 -12.96 11.10 -17.71
N LYS A 281 -13.79 11.15 -18.76
CA LYS A 281 -15.08 11.84 -18.74
C LYS A 281 -16.03 11.18 -17.75
N GLU A 282 -16.22 9.86 -17.87
CA GLU A 282 -17.10 9.10 -17.00
C GLU A 282 -16.61 9.08 -15.55
N TYR A 283 -15.29 9.01 -15.34
CA TYR A 283 -14.71 9.11 -14.01
C TYR A 283 -15.03 10.46 -13.35
N ASN A 284 -14.84 11.57 -14.07
CA ASN A 284 -15.16 12.89 -13.54
C ASN A 284 -16.66 13.07 -13.27
N GLU A 285 -17.54 12.53 -14.12
CA GLU A 285 -18.99 12.52 -13.89
C GLU A 285 -19.36 11.70 -12.65
N GLU A 286 -18.72 10.55 -12.43
CA GLU A 286 -18.94 9.72 -11.25
C GLU A 286 -18.43 10.40 -9.97
N ILE A 287 -17.23 10.97 -9.99
CA ILE A 287 -16.68 11.75 -8.87
C ILE A 287 -17.55 12.97 -8.55
N ALA A 288 -18.15 13.61 -9.55
CA ALA A 288 -19.08 14.71 -9.33
C ALA A 288 -20.36 14.26 -8.60
N LYS A 289 -20.80 13.01 -8.78
CA LYS A 289 -21.96 12.44 -8.07
C LYS A 289 -21.63 12.03 -6.65
N VAL A 290 -20.51 11.31 -6.44
CA VAL A 290 -20.15 10.79 -5.11
C VAL A 290 -19.47 11.83 -4.22
N GLY A 291 -18.90 12.89 -4.82
CA GLY A 291 -18.14 13.92 -4.12
C GLY A 291 -16.65 13.58 -3.98
N LYS A 292 -15.82 14.63 -3.98
CA LYS A 292 -14.35 14.51 -3.85
C LYS A 292 -13.90 14.15 -2.43
N LEU A 293 -14.73 14.39 -1.43
CA LEU A 293 -14.43 14.14 -0.02
C LEU A 293 -15.47 13.18 0.57
N VAL A 294 -15.00 12.34 1.48
CA VAL A 294 -15.81 11.46 2.31
C VAL A 294 -16.32 12.26 3.51
N SER A 295 -17.64 12.36 3.67
CA SER A 295 -18.27 13.09 4.76
C SER A 295 -18.10 12.36 6.09
N ILE A 296 -17.73 13.07 7.16
CA ILE A 296 -17.60 12.51 8.51
C ILE A 296 -18.95 12.59 9.22
N THR A 297 -19.47 11.44 9.68
CA THR A 297 -20.68 11.41 10.50
C THR A 297 -20.39 11.77 11.94
N GLU A 298 -21.41 12.18 12.70
CA GLU A 298 -21.24 12.52 14.12
C GLU A 298 -20.74 11.33 14.95
N GLU A 299 -21.18 10.11 14.63
CA GLU A 299 -20.79 8.88 15.31
C GLU A 299 -19.30 8.59 15.11
N ILE A 300 -18.82 8.71 13.87
CA ILE A 300 -17.39 8.59 13.56
C ILE A 300 -16.61 9.71 14.24
N ASP A 301 -17.12 10.94 14.22
CA ASP A 301 -16.46 12.06 14.88
C ASP A 301 -16.40 11.88 16.41
N LYS A 302 -17.39 11.25 17.05
CA LYS A 302 -17.38 10.94 18.49
C LYS A 302 -16.38 9.84 18.86
N LEU A 303 -16.15 8.87 17.97
CA LEU A 303 -15.30 7.71 18.24
C LEU A 303 -13.84 7.89 17.81
N ARG A 304 -13.56 8.71 16.79
CA ARG A 304 -12.21 8.87 16.26
C ARG A 304 -11.26 9.55 17.26
N PRO A 305 -9.95 9.21 17.24
CA PRO A 305 -8.96 9.89 18.07
C PRO A 305 -8.76 11.35 17.67
N LYS A 306 -8.85 12.27 18.63
CA LYS A 306 -8.64 13.71 18.44
C LYS A 306 -7.54 14.22 19.37
N SER A 307 -6.88 15.30 18.97
CA SER A 307 -5.97 16.02 19.88
C SER A 307 -6.76 16.52 21.10
N PRO A 308 -6.15 16.51 22.30
CA PRO A 308 -6.74 17.17 23.47
C PRO A 308 -7.03 18.64 23.15
N LYS A 309 -8.14 19.16 23.69
CA LYS A 309 -8.36 20.61 23.69
C LYS A 309 -7.38 21.19 24.72
N ASN A 310 -6.56 22.15 24.31
CA ASN A 310 -5.81 22.94 25.29
C ASN A 310 -6.84 23.71 26.12
N GLU A 311 -6.98 23.36 27.40
CA GLU A 311 -7.68 24.18 28.40
C GLU A 311 -6.84 25.40 28.77
#